data_AF-A0A4V1IMT2-F1
#
_entry.id   AF-A0A4V1IMT2-F1
#
_cell.length_a   1.000
_cell.length_b   1.000
_cell.length_c   1.000
_cell.angle_alpha   90.00
_cell.angle_beta   90.00
_cell.angle_gamma   90.00
#
_symmetry.space_group_name_H-M   'P 1'
#
loop_
_entity.id
_entity.type
_entity.pdbx_description
1 polymer ?
#
loop_
_entity_poly.entity_id
_entity_poly.type
_entity_poly.pdbx_seq_one_letter_code
_entity_poly.pdbx_strand_id
1 'polypeptide(L)'
;MAFKIDERITLLFQKIAEIEKQDITRSAKTQKLQRLAKAFMKQLHESGLSEKTIVKYISKTRKEIYDANIRHHNLDQQLEVIYKYHPELKDELNKLLKLPMSHAIQGLVQLQEKYSGQPVHKRLQQLQLGHEVLRFIRMGDLCKKLEKEYNQLVQDRHRNPITVNYQWLLKTVESLLTEKTKNGTYSYSRLALGLALATGRRAIEILYQGKFSKHAESQYQIEFKGAAKKRMSVGEGVLYTIVPAELVMKGIWHLRRLPEIKALQSFKHLPEGERNALINQRCARTLNDTTKLVFGDNDALFKDSRNLYGQCVKHMHYDTWRKEHKGTETAFLQDMFLHENISTHTIYTAWQLDFTEYEVVEIPRKELKKTRLAIVDKFREHEDAKAASIQRLLDVTEELIKEDPQIVISQTMLRKKSGSGVPVIKRYLSLVGDEINQDIG
;
A
#
# COMPACT_ATOMS: atom_id res chain seq x y z
N MET A 1 -27.68 -4.84 -10.37
CA MET A 1 -27.79 -5.12 -8.93
C MET A 1 -26.38 -5.40 -8.41
N ALA A 2 -25.88 -4.65 -7.43
CA ALA A 2 -24.48 -4.79 -6.97
C ALA A 2 -24.27 -6.16 -6.29
N PHE A 3 -23.17 -6.87 -6.63
CA PHE A 3 -22.84 -8.14 -5.99
C PHE A 3 -22.46 -7.92 -4.53
N LYS A 4 -23.32 -8.35 -3.60
CA LYS A 4 -23.10 -8.22 -2.16
C LYS A 4 -22.39 -9.45 -1.61
N ILE A 5 -21.06 -9.37 -1.51
CA ILE A 5 -20.24 -10.50 -1.06
C ILE A 5 -20.60 -10.96 0.37
N ASP A 6 -20.92 -10.05 1.27
CA ASP A 6 -21.16 -10.38 2.69
C ASP A 6 -22.40 -11.27 2.85
N GLU A 7 -23.50 -10.93 2.18
CA GLU A 7 -24.72 -11.76 2.15
C GLU A 7 -24.43 -13.16 1.57
N ARG A 8 -23.57 -13.24 0.55
CA ARG A 8 -23.18 -14.51 -0.07
C ARG A 8 -22.32 -15.36 0.85
N ILE A 9 -21.42 -14.74 1.62
CA ILE A 9 -20.64 -15.43 2.63
C ILE A 9 -21.57 -15.92 3.74
N THR A 10 -22.46 -15.09 4.29
CA THR A 10 -23.43 -15.52 5.32
C THR A 10 -24.24 -16.73 4.86
N LEU A 11 -24.75 -16.72 3.62
CA LEU A 11 -25.48 -17.85 3.05
C LEU A 11 -24.60 -19.11 2.91
N LEU A 12 -23.33 -18.96 2.54
CA LEU A 12 -22.36 -20.05 2.49
C LEU A 12 -22.20 -20.69 3.87
N PHE A 13 -22.06 -19.88 4.93
CA PHE A 13 -21.95 -20.36 6.31
C PHE A 13 -23.19 -21.12 6.78
N GLN A 14 -24.38 -20.59 6.50
CA GLN A 14 -25.64 -21.26 6.83
C GLN A 14 -25.70 -22.65 6.19
N LYS A 15 -25.40 -22.74 4.89
CA LYS A 15 -25.40 -24.03 4.16
C LYS A 15 -24.32 -24.99 4.62
N ILE A 16 -23.14 -24.50 5.01
CA ILE A 16 -22.11 -25.34 5.64
C ILE A 16 -22.66 -25.96 6.93
N ALA A 17 -23.24 -25.15 7.80
CA ALA A 17 -23.80 -25.63 9.07
C ALA A 17 -24.94 -26.64 8.86
N GLU A 18 -25.80 -26.42 7.86
CA GLU A 18 -26.85 -27.37 7.48
C GLU A 18 -26.28 -28.72 7.01
N ILE A 19 -25.24 -28.71 6.18
CA ILE A 19 -24.60 -29.94 5.68
C ILE A 19 -23.90 -30.69 6.82
N GLU A 20 -23.23 -29.98 7.72
CA GLU A 20 -22.50 -30.60 8.83
C GLU A 20 -23.44 -31.25 9.85
N LYS A 21 -24.64 -30.69 10.05
CA LYS A 21 -25.69 -31.26 10.92
C LYS A 21 -26.37 -32.51 10.36
N GLN A 22 -26.24 -32.79 9.06
CA GLN A 22 -26.89 -33.95 8.45
C GLN A 22 -26.20 -35.25 8.88
N ASP A 23 -27.02 -36.25 9.22
CA ASP A 23 -26.55 -37.61 9.46
C ASP A 23 -26.38 -38.35 8.13
N ILE A 24 -25.28 -38.06 7.45
CA ILE A 24 -24.91 -38.67 6.18
C ILE A 24 -23.44 -39.08 6.22
N THR A 25 -23.07 -40.00 5.32
CA THR A 25 -21.70 -40.48 5.20
C THR A 25 -20.72 -39.34 4.92
N ARG A 26 -19.46 -39.49 5.34
CA ARG A 26 -18.42 -38.46 5.11
C ARG A 26 -18.21 -38.15 3.64
N SER A 27 -18.20 -39.18 2.80
CA SER A 27 -18.10 -39.02 1.35
C SER A 27 -19.25 -38.14 0.83
N ALA A 28 -20.48 -38.36 1.31
CA ALA A 28 -21.63 -37.53 0.96
C ALA A 28 -21.50 -36.09 1.48
N LYS A 29 -21.01 -35.87 2.71
CA LYS A 29 -20.72 -34.51 3.23
C LYS A 29 -19.70 -33.79 2.35
N THR A 30 -18.58 -34.42 2.05
CA THR A 30 -17.52 -33.87 1.18
C THR A 30 -18.06 -33.52 -0.20
N GLN A 31 -18.87 -34.39 -0.82
CA GLN A 31 -19.48 -34.10 -2.12
C GLN A 31 -20.45 -32.90 -2.06
N LYS A 32 -21.29 -32.80 -1.02
CA LYS A 32 -22.20 -31.65 -0.84
C LYS A 32 -21.42 -30.35 -0.62
N LEU A 33 -20.39 -30.37 0.22
CA LEU A 33 -19.50 -29.21 0.44
C LEU A 33 -18.77 -28.79 -0.83
N GLN A 34 -18.30 -29.75 -1.63
CA GLN A 34 -17.69 -29.48 -2.93
C GLN A 34 -18.66 -28.81 -3.89
N ARG A 35 -19.89 -29.32 -4.01
CA ARG A 35 -20.94 -28.71 -4.85
C ARG A 35 -21.27 -27.29 -4.39
N LEU A 36 -21.41 -27.09 -3.08
CA LEU A 36 -21.66 -25.77 -2.48
C LEU A 36 -20.54 -24.77 -2.81
N ALA A 37 -19.28 -25.17 -2.61
CA ALA A 37 -18.13 -24.33 -2.93
C ALA A 37 -18.01 -24.03 -4.42
N LYS A 38 -18.25 -25.01 -5.30
CA LYS A 38 -18.27 -24.82 -6.75
C LYS A 38 -19.37 -23.83 -7.17
N ALA A 39 -20.55 -23.93 -6.59
CA ALA A 39 -21.64 -22.99 -6.84
C ALA A 39 -21.28 -21.56 -6.39
N PHE A 40 -20.67 -21.42 -5.21
CA PHE A 40 -20.19 -20.12 -4.72
C PHE A 40 -19.12 -19.52 -5.64
N MET A 41 -18.13 -20.32 -6.06
CA MET A 41 -17.09 -19.89 -6.99
C MET A 41 -17.69 -19.49 -8.35
N LYS A 42 -18.61 -20.28 -8.89
CA LYS A 42 -19.32 -19.95 -10.14
C LYS A 42 -20.02 -18.59 -10.05
N GLN A 43 -20.74 -18.34 -8.96
CA GLN A 43 -21.39 -17.03 -8.71
C GLN A 43 -20.39 -15.88 -8.67
N LEU A 44 -19.19 -16.07 -8.09
CA LEU A 44 -18.15 -15.04 -8.12
C LEU A 44 -17.64 -14.77 -9.53
N HIS A 45 -17.44 -15.80 -10.34
CA HIS A 45 -16.98 -15.64 -11.73
C HIS A 45 -18.03 -15.00 -12.64
N GLU A 46 -19.32 -15.32 -12.44
CA GLU A 46 -20.43 -14.79 -13.23
C GLU A 46 -20.94 -13.42 -12.74
N SER A 47 -20.33 -12.87 -11.68
CA SER A 47 -20.76 -11.61 -11.06
C SER A 47 -20.41 -10.35 -11.86
N GLY A 48 -19.63 -10.47 -12.94
CA GLY A 48 -19.10 -9.33 -13.70
C GLY A 48 -17.99 -8.54 -12.96
N LEU A 49 -17.47 -9.07 -11.86
CA LEU A 49 -16.38 -8.46 -11.10
C LEU A 49 -15.02 -8.66 -11.78
N SER A 50 -14.08 -7.74 -11.55
CA SER A 50 -12.69 -7.93 -11.99
C SER A 50 -12.04 -9.14 -11.33
N GLU A 51 -11.09 -9.77 -12.02
CA GLU A 51 -10.32 -10.91 -11.49
C GLU A 51 -9.64 -10.59 -10.15
N LYS A 52 -9.09 -9.37 -10.01
CA LYS A 52 -8.49 -8.90 -8.75
C LYS A 52 -9.52 -8.82 -7.62
N THR A 53 -10.73 -8.37 -7.92
CA THR A 53 -11.83 -8.32 -6.95
C THR A 53 -12.27 -9.73 -6.54
N ILE A 54 -12.37 -10.66 -7.49
CA ILE A 54 -12.71 -12.07 -7.21
C ILE A 54 -11.69 -12.69 -6.26
N VAL A 55 -10.39 -12.55 -6.53
CA VAL A 55 -9.31 -13.05 -5.66
C VAL A 55 -9.38 -12.43 -4.25
N LYS A 56 -9.70 -11.14 -4.15
CA LYS A 56 -9.93 -10.48 -2.86
C LYS A 56 -11.11 -11.10 -2.10
N TYR A 57 -12.21 -11.38 -2.78
CA TYR A 57 -13.41 -11.99 -2.17
C TYR A 57 -13.20 -13.44 -1.76
N ILE A 58 -12.44 -14.22 -2.55
CA ILE A 58 -11.99 -15.56 -2.16
C ILE A 58 -11.14 -15.48 -0.88
N SER A 59 -10.17 -14.55 -0.83
CA SER A 59 -9.34 -14.33 0.36
C SER A 59 -10.17 -13.99 1.60
N LYS A 60 -11.14 -13.07 1.44
CA LYS A 60 -12.06 -12.65 2.50
C LYS A 60 -12.88 -13.83 3.02
N THR A 61 -13.51 -14.58 2.12
CA THR A 61 -14.32 -15.76 2.46
C THR A 61 -13.52 -16.81 3.23
N ARG A 62 -12.30 -17.12 2.76
CA ARG A 62 -11.41 -18.06 3.45
C ARG A 62 -11.04 -17.56 4.85
N LYS A 63 -10.73 -16.27 4.98
CA LYS A 63 -10.40 -15.65 6.26
C LYS A 63 -11.57 -15.77 7.24
N GLU A 64 -12.79 -15.45 6.82
CA GLU A 64 -13.97 -15.56 7.68
C GLU A 64 -14.20 -17.00 8.15
N ILE A 65 -13.96 -18.00 7.29
CA ILE A 65 -14.06 -19.41 7.68
C ILE A 65 -13.01 -19.77 8.74
N TYR A 66 -11.78 -19.23 8.61
CA TYR A 66 -10.75 -19.38 9.63
C TYR A 66 -11.14 -18.69 10.95
N ASP A 67 -11.67 -17.47 10.89
CA ASP A 67 -12.06 -16.67 12.05
C ASP A 67 -13.26 -17.28 12.79
N ALA A 68 -14.18 -17.92 12.07
CA ALA A 68 -15.28 -18.70 12.64
C ALA A 68 -14.83 -20.03 13.28
N ASN A 69 -13.53 -20.36 13.21
CA ASN A 69 -12.92 -21.55 13.80
C ASN A 69 -13.61 -22.87 13.40
N ILE A 70 -14.16 -22.94 12.18
CA ILE A 70 -14.81 -24.14 11.68
C ILE A 70 -13.73 -25.18 11.34
N ARG A 71 -13.74 -26.29 12.07
CA ARG A 71 -12.75 -27.37 11.95
C ARG A 71 -13.15 -28.39 10.90
N HIS A 72 -12.19 -29.18 10.43
CA HIS A 72 -12.46 -30.30 9.54
C HIS A 72 -13.35 -31.35 10.24
N HIS A 73 -14.42 -31.83 9.60
CA HIS A 73 -15.36 -32.79 10.21
C HIS A 73 -14.74 -34.15 10.59
N ASN A 74 -13.57 -34.47 10.01
CA ASN A 74 -12.80 -35.68 10.33
C ASN A 74 -11.64 -35.43 11.32
N LEU A 75 -11.50 -34.22 11.87
CA LEU A 75 -10.33 -33.85 12.66
C LEU A 75 -10.16 -34.74 13.89
N ASP A 76 -11.23 -34.97 14.65
CA ASP A 76 -11.18 -35.77 15.88
C ASP A 76 -10.67 -37.18 15.60
N GLN A 77 -11.10 -37.79 14.50
CA GLN A 77 -10.63 -39.13 14.12
C GLN A 77 -9.17 -39.15 13.66
N GLN A 78 -8.71 -38.09 12.98
CA GLN A 78 -7.30 -37.97 12.64
C GLN A 78 -6.45 -37.84 13.91
N LEU A 79 -6.94 -37.10 14.92
CA LEU A 79 -6.27 -36.93 16.20
C LEU A 79 -6.25 -38.23 17.00
N GLU A 80 -7.36 -38.98 17.07
CA GLU A 80 -7.41 -40.29 17.74
C GLU A 80 -6.35 -41.25 17.19
N VAL A 81 -6.21 -41.32 15.87
CA VAL A 81 -5.17 -42.13 15.23
C VAL A 81 -3.78 -41.66 15.63
N ILE A 82 -3.51 -40.35 15.61
CA ILE A 82 -2.21 -39.81 16.02
C ILE A 82 -1.95 -40.14 17.49
N TYR A 83 -2.90 -39.89 18.39
CA TYR A 83 -2.75 -40.14 19.83
C TYR A 83 -2.57 -41.61 20.17
N LYS A 84 -3.15 -42.52 19.39
CA LYS A 84 -2.96 -43.96 19.58
C LYS A 84 -1.51 -44.41 19.36
N TYR A 85 -0.83 -43.81 18.39
CA TYR A 85 0.53 -44.22 18.00
C TYR A 85 1.62 -43.27 18.51
N HIS A 86 1.27 -42.05 18.88
CA HIS A 86 2.15 -40.97 19.35
C HIS A 86 1.49 -40.22 20.51
N PRO A 87 1.30 -40.86 21.68
CA PRO A 87 0.63 -40.26 22.82
C PRO A 87 1.34 -39.01 23.36
N GLU A 88 2.66 -38.91 23.18
CA GLU A 88 3.49 -37.77 23.56
C GLU A 88 3.07 -36.46 22.88
N LEU A 89 2.42 -36.52 21.71
CA LEU A 89 1.96 -35.35 20.97
C LEU A 89 0.59 -34.83 21.44
N LYS A 90 -0.10 -35.56 22.33
CA LYS A 90 -1.46 -35.24 22.75
C LYS A 90 -1.58 -33.85 23.37
N ASP A 91 -0.65 -33.51 24.26
CA ASP A 91 -0.69 -32.21 24.94
C ASP A 91 -0.33 -31.06 24.01
N GLU A 92 0.67 -31.23 23.14
CA GLU A 92 1.05 -30.21 22.13
C GLU A 92 -0.10 -29.96 21.15
N LEU A 93 -0.71 -31.01 20.58
CA LEU A 93 -1.81 -30.88 19.64
C LEU A 93 -3.07 -30.29 20.29
N ASN A 94 -3.42 -30.70 21.52
CA ASN A 94 -4.55 -30.11 22.24
C ASN A 94 -4.33 -28.63 22.58
N LYS A 95 -3.10 -28.22 22.88
CA LYS A 95 -2.76 -26.79 23.04
C LYS A 95 -2.99 -26.03 21.74
N LEU A 96 -2.57 -26.58 20.59
CA LEU A 96 -2.79 -25.96 19.28
C LEU A 96 -4.28 -25.80 18.94
N LEU A 97 -5.12 -26.77 19.28
CA LEU A 97 -6.56 -26.73 19.00
C LEU A 97 -7.31 -25.64 19.78
N LYS A 98 -6.77 -25.19 20.92
CA LYS A 98 -7.29 -24.07 21.70
C LYS A 98 -6.96 -22.71 21.10
N LEU A 99 -5.98 -22.64 20.20
CA LEU A 99 -5.60 -21.40 19.53
C LEU A 99 -6.59 -21.07 18.39
N PRO A 100 -6.73 -19.78 18.02
CA PRO A 100 -7.39 -19.40 16.79
C PRO A 100 -6.80 -20.17 15.60
N MET A 101 -7.65 -20.55 14.65
CA MET A 101 -7.30 -21.45 13.55
C MET A 101 -6.02 -21.05 12.79
N SER A 102 -5.80 -19.75 12.57
CA SER A 102 -4.57 -19.23 11.94
C SER A 102 -3.30 -19.61 12.73
N HIS A 103 -3.31 -19.39 14.04
CA HIS A 103 -2.22 -19.74 14.94
C HIS A 103 -2.09 -21.26 15.11
N ALA A 104 -3.21 -22.00 15.11
CA ALA A 104 -3.19 -23.46 15.17
C ALA A 104 -2.51 -24.08 13.93
N ILE A 105 -2.78 -23.55 12.73
CA ILE A 105 -2.12 -23.96 11.48
C ILE A 105 -0.63 -23.62 11.53
N GLN A 106 -0.26 -22.43 12.01
CA GLN A 106 1.14 -22.04 12.17
C GLN A 106 1.90 -22.96 13.13
N GLY A 107 1.32 -23.24 14.30
CA GLY A 107 1.93 -24.16 15.25
C GLY A 107 2.01 -25.60 14.74
N LEU A 108 1.07 -26.03 13.89
CA LEU A 108 1.17 -27.33 13.21
C LEU A 108 2.35 -27.36 12.22
N VAL A 109 2.63 -26.28 11.49
CA VAL A 109 3.80 -26.21 10.59
C VAL A 109 5.10 -26.31 11.40
N GLN A 110 5.22 -25.59 12.52
CA GLN A 110 6.37 -25.69 13.40
C GLN A 110 6.53 -27.11 13.97
N LEU A 111 5.41 -27.76 14.31
CA LEU A 111 5.42 -29.14 14.77
C LEU A 111 5.86 -30.09 13.65
N GLN A 112 5.41 -29.89 12.41
CA GLN A 112 5.87 -30.66 11.26
C GLN A 112 7.39 -30.52 11.07
N GLU A 113 7.93 -29.31 11.17
CA GLU A 113 9.38 -29.05 11.07
C GLU A 113 10.17 -29.72 12.21
N LYS A 114 9.70 -29.57 13.46
CA LYS A 114 10.31 -30.21 14.66
C LYS A 114 10.42 -31.73 14.52
N TYR A 115 9.40 -32.35 13.92
CA TYR A 115 9.33 -33.80 13.73
C TYR A 115 9.77 -34.25 12.32
N SER A 116 10.43 -33.38 11.55
CA SER A 116 10.94 -33.73 10.21
C SER A 116 11.82 -34.97 10.25
N GLY A 117 11.63 -35.88 9.29
CA GLY A 117 12.34 -37.17 9.21
C GLY A 117 11.82 -38.27 10.13
N GLN A 118 10.87 -37.99 11.03
CA GLN A 118 10.28 -39.01 11.91
C GLN A 118 9.03 -39.67 11.28
N PRO A 119 8.65 -40.89 11.69
CA PRO A 119 7.47 -41.59 11.16
C PRO A 119 6.17 -40.79 11.31
N VAL A 120 6.06 -39.99 12.38
CA VAL A 120 4.89 -39.15 12.66
C VAL A 120 4.75 -37.96 11.71
N HIS A 121 5.85 -37.52 11.08
CA HIS A 121 5.87 -36.37 10.18
C HIS A 121 4.82 -36.48 9.07
N LYS A 122 4.72 -37.65 8.43
CA LYS A 122 3.76 -37.90 7.36
C LYS A 122 2.31 -37.78 7.84
N ARG A 123 2.03 -38.20 9.08
CA ARG A 123 0.69 -38.06 9.68
C ARG A 123 0.37 -36.61 10.03
N LEU A 124 1.35 -35.87 10.55
CA LEU A 124 1.21 -34.43 10.82
C LEU A 124 0.98 -33.64 9.52
N GLN A 125 1.62 -34.01 8.41
CA GLN A 125 1.38 -33.41 7.09
C GLN A 125 -0.03 -33.67 6.56
N GLN A 126 -0.63 -34.82 6.89
CA GLN A 126 -1.99 -35.20 6.49
C GLN A 126 -3.07 -34.66 7.43
N LEU A 127 -2.69 -34.10 8.58
CA LEU A 127 -3.62 -33.55 9.56
C LEU A 127 -4.28 -32.28 9.01
N GLN A 128 -5.62 -32.27 9.03
CA GLN A 128 -6.41 -31.20 8.44
C GLN A 128 -7.14 -30.40 9.51
N LEU A 129 -6.63 -29.22 9.83
CA LEU A 129 -7.25 -28.35 10.84
C LEU A 129 -8.43 -27.55 10.28
N GLY A 130 -8.28 -27.00 9.06
CA GLY A 130 -9.29 -26.16 8.43
C GLY A 130 -10.43 -26.97 7.81
N HIS A 131 -11.63 -26.39 7.81
CA HIS A 131 -12.83 -27.00 7.23
C HIS A 131 -12.63 -27.46 5.77
N GLU A 132 -13.22 -28.61 5.42
CA GLU A 132 -13.08 -29.27 4.11
C GLU A 132 -13.46 -28.34 2.94
N VAL A 133 -14.43 -27.43 3.13
CA VAL A 133 -14.86 -26.47 2.10
C VAL A 133 -13.70 -25.59 1.58
N LEU A 134 -12.68 -25.32 2.40
CA LEU A 134 -11.52 -24.52 2.03
C LEU A 134 -10.67 -25.18 0.94
N ARG A 135 -10.79 -26.49 0.74
CA ARG A 135 -10.15 -27.19 -0.37
C ARG A 135 -10.78 -26.86 -1.72
N PHE A 136 -12.02 -26.39 -1.74
CA PHE A 136 -12.74 -26.11 -2.97
C PHE A 136 -12.84 -24.61 -3.24
N ILE A 137 -12.77 -23.78 -2.21
CA ILE A 137 -12.67 -22.32 -2.33
C ILE A 137 -11.19 -21.93 -2.51
N ARG A 138 -10.68 -22.12 -3.73
CA ARG A 138 -9.29 -21.83 -4.10
C ARG A 138 -9.22 -20.75 -5.17
N MET A 139 -8.11 -20.02 -5.20
CA MET A 139 -7.88 -18.99 -6.22
C MET A 139 -7.55 -19.59 -7.59
N GLY A 140 -7.15 -20.87 -7.66
CA GLY A 140 -6.95 -21.59 -8.92
C GLY A 140 -5.97 -20.89 -9.86
N ASP A 141 -6.29 -20.90 -11.15
CA ASP A 141 -5.45 -20.31 -12.21
C ASP A 141 -5.50 -18.78 -12.25
N LEU A 142 -6.51 -18.14 -11.62
CA LEU A 142 -6.57 -16.68 -11.51
C LEU A 142 -5.33 -16.11 -10.81
N CYS A 143 -4.88 -16.75 -9.73
CA CYS A 143 -3.67 -16.31 -9.04
C CYS A 143 -2.44 -16.38 -9.93
N LYS A 144 -2.25 -17.50 -10.62
CA LYS A 144 -1.12 -17.69 -11.55
C LYS A 144 -1.15 -16.66 -12.67
N LYS A 145 -2.33 -16.37 -13.22
CA LYS A 145 -2.52 -15.35 -14.26
C LYS A 145 -2.16 -13.97 -13.73
N LEU A 146 -2.72 -13.55 -12.60
CA LEU A 146 -2.44 -12.25 -11.99
C LEU A 146 -0.98 -12.09 -11.55
N GLU A 147 -0.35 -13.17 -11.08
CA GLU A 147 1.08 -13.20 -10.76
C GLU A 147 1.92 -13.02 -12.03
N LYS A 148 1.57 -13.70 -13.14
CA LYS A 148 2.24 -13.52 -14.43
C LYS A 148 2.10 -12.08 -14.94
N GLU A 149 0.89 -11.52 -14.91
CA GLU A 149 0.64 -10.13 -15.29
C GLU A 149 1.43 -9.14 -14.41
N TYR A 150 1.45 -9.37 -13.10
CA TYR A 150 2.20 -8.55 -12.17
C TYR A 150 3.71 -8.63 -12.44
N ASN A 151 4.24 -9.83 -12.66
CA ASN A 151 5.66 -10.02 -12.97
C ASN A 151 6.04 -9.38 -14.30
N GLN A 152 5.17 -9.43 -15.31
CA GLN A 152 5.38 -8.73 -16.57
C GLN A 152 5.44 -7.21 -16.36
N LEU A 153 4.48 -6.63 -15.62
CA LEU A 153 4.50 -5.20 -15.28
C LEU A 153 5.77 -4.78 -14.53
N VAL A 154 6.26 -5.63 -13.63
CA VAL A 154 7.53 -5.39 -12.92
C VAL A 154 8.70 -5.44 -13.89
N GLN A 155 8.76 -6.42 -14.80
CA GLN A 155 9.79 -6.51 -15.83
C GLN A 155 9.78 -5.30 -16.78
N ASP A 156 8.61 -4.85 -17.21
CA ASP A 156 8.46 -3.70 -18.10
C ASP A 156 8.96 -2.42 -17.41
N ARG A 157 8.66 -2.26 -16.10
CA ARG A 157 9.20 -1.16 -15.28
C ARG A 157 10.71 -1.23 -15.05
N HIS A 158 11.31 -2.43 -15.05
CA HIS A 158 12.78 -2.55 -15.01
C HIS A 158 13.43 -2.12 -16.32
N ARG A 159 12.74 -2.33 -17.45
CA ARG A 159 13.22 -1.91 -18.78
C ARG A 159 13.06 -0.41 -19.01
N ASN A 160 12.01 0.18 -18.44
CA ASN A 160 11.72 1.61 -18.52
C ASN A 160 11.70 2.22 -17.11
N PRO A 161 12.88 2.38 -16.48
CA PRO A 161 12.97 2.92 -15.13
C PRO A 161 12.50 4.37 -15.11
N ILE A 162 11.81 4.75 -14.03
CA ILE A 162 11.48 6.16 -13.79
C ILE A 162 12.68 6.79 -13.08
N THR A 163 13.23 7.83 -13.68
CA THR A 163 14.39 8.54 -13.18
C THR A 163 13.96 9.73 -12.32
N VAL A 164 14.53 9.84 -11.12
CA VAL A 164 14.29 10.95 -10.20
C VAL A 164 15.61 11.57 -9.81
N ASN A 165 15.73 12.88 -9.93
CA ASN A 165 16.93 13.59 -9.50
C ASN A 165 17.09 13.52 -7.97
N TYR A 166 18.27 13.10 -7.53
CA TYR A 166 18.60 12.85 -6.11
C TYR A 166 18.56 14.12 -5.27
N GLN A 167 19.13 15.22 -5.77
CA GLN A 167 19.16 16.49 -5.03
C GLN A 167 17.77 17.11 -4.93
N TRP A 168 16.98 17.06 -6.01
CA TRP A 168 15.57 17.44 -5.99
C TRP A 168 14.79 16.64 -4.94
N LEU A 169 15.02 15.34 -4.88
CA LEU A 169 14.31 14.47 -3.95
C LEU A 169 14.62 14.83 -2.48
N LEU A 170 15.88 15.10 -2.13
CA LEU A 170 16.24 15.53 -0.77
C LEU A 170 15.56 16.85 -0.40
N LYS A 171 15.65 17.86 -1.27
CA LYS A 171 14.99 19.17 -1.07
C LYS A 171 13.47 19.02 -0.94
N THR A 172 12.87 18.17 -1.78
CA THR A 172 11.44 17.88 -1.75
C THR A 172 11.02 17.23 -0.45
N VAL A 173 11.80 16.29 0.08
CA VAL A 173 11.52 15.65 1.38
C VAL A 173 11.59 16.66 2.51
N GLU A 174 12.59 17.55 2.52
CA GLU A 174 12.68 18.63 3.50
C GLU A 174 11.49 19.59 3.41
N SER A 175 11.13 20.04 2.21
CA SER A 175 9.95 20.87 1.93
C SER A 175 8.66 20.22 2.44
N LEU A 176 8.44 18.94 2.13
CA LEU A 176 7.25 18.19 2.56
C LEU A 176 7.14 18.07 4.09
N LEU A 177 8.27 18.07 4.80
CA LEU A 177 8.33 17.95 6.26
C LEU A 177 8.26 19.30 7.01
N THR A 178 8.61 20.40 6.34
CA THR A 178 8.77 21.73 6.97
C THR A 178 7.72 22.76 6.52
N GLU A 179 7.27 22.69 5.27
CA GLU A 179 6.38 23.71 4.72
C GLU A 179 4.94 23.53 5.21
N LYS A 180 4.35 24.69 5.53
CA LYS A 180 2.93 24.81 5.83
C LYS A 180 2.17 25.23 4.58
N THR A 181 0.90 24.88 4.53
CA THR A 181 -0.03 25.39 3.53
C THR A 181 -0.19 26.92 3.67
N LYS A 182 -0.82 27.56 2.68
CA LYS A 182 -1.12 29.01 2.70
C LYS A 182 -1.87 29.47 3.97
N ASN A 183 -2.60 28.56 4.62
CA ASN A 183 -3.33 28.82 5.86
C ASN A 183 -2.49 28.66 7.13
N GLY A 184 -1.17 28.46 7.01
CA GLY A 184 -0.26 28.27 8.15
C GLY A 184 -0.38 26.90 8.83
N THR A 185 -1.13 25.95 8.25
CA THR A 185 -1.30 24.59 8.77
C THR A 185 -0.56 23.56 7.93
N TYR A 186 -0.14 22.45 8.54
CA TYR A 186 0.45 21.34 7.79
C TYR A 186 -0.63 20.52 7.08
N SER A 187 -0.30 20.01 5.89
CA SER A 187 -1.12 18.99 5.21
C SER A 187 -0.69 17.59 5.67
N TYR A 188 -1.66 16.77 6.12
CA TYR A 188 -1.36 15.41 6.55
C TYR A 188 -0.80 14.56 5.41
N SER A 189 -1.26 14.79 4.16
CA SER A 189 -0.82 13.99 3.02
C SER A 189 0.60 14.35 2.57
N ARG A 190 0.98 15.64 2.64
CA ARG A 190 2.36 16.10 2.40
C ARG A 190 3.31 15.56 3.46
N LEU A 191 2.97 15.73 4.75
CA LEU A 191 3.76 15.17 5.85
C LEU A 191 3.89 13.65 5.75
N ALA A 192 2.80 12.93 5.46
CA ALA A 192 2.84 11.49 5.33
C ALA A 192 3.74 11.04 4.16
N LEU A 193 3.71 11.74 3.03
CA LEU A 193 4.58 11.46 1.89
C LEU A 193 6.04 11.74 2.22
N GLY A 194 6.34 12.91 2.80
CA GLY A 194 7.69 13.27 3.24
C GLY A 194 8.26 12.24 4.23
N LEU A 195 7.47 11.80 5.21
CA LEU A 195 7.87 10.77 6.16
C LEU A 195 8.05 9.40 5.50
N ALA A 196 7.20 9.04 4.55
CA ALA A 196 7.31 7.76 3.84
C ALA A 196 8.52 7.73 2.89
N LEU A 197 8.86 8.85 2.25
CA LEU A 197 10.10 9.02 1.49
C LEU A 197 11.32 8.98 2.43
N ALA A 198 11.22 9.62 3.61
CA ALA A 198 12.33 9.70 4.54
C ALA A 198 12.70 8.37 5.22
N THR A 199 11.72 7.48 5.41
CA THR A 199 11.86 6.26 6.25
C THR A 199 11.51 4.95 5.53
N GLY A 200 10.99 5.05 4.31
CA GLY A 200 10.50 3.90 3.53
C GLY A 200 9.33 3.15 4.17
N ARG A 201 8.68 3.71 5.20
CA ARG A 201 7.55 3.05 5.87
C ARG A 201 6.28 3.12 5.05
N ARG A 202 5.41 2.12 5.22
CA ARG A 202 4.10 2.05 4.55
C ARG A 202 3.15 3.10 5.11
N ALA A 203 2.16 3.52 4.32
CA ALA A 203 1.16 4.49 4.73
C ALA A 203 0.52 4.18 6.10
N ILE A 204 0.14 2.92 6.35
CA ILE A 204 -0.47 2.51 7.62
C ILE A 204 0.49 2.62 8.83
N GLU A 205 1.79 2.41 8.59
CA GLU A 205 2.84 2.53 9.59
C GLU A 205 3.05 4.01 9.95
N ILE A 206 3.11 4.88 8.94
CA ILE A 206 3.23 6.34 9.12
C ILE A 206 1.99 6.94 9.81
N LEU A 207 0.80 6.61 9.31
CA LEU A 207 -0.45 7.28 9.72
C LEU A 207 -1.00 6.75 11.04
N TYR A 208 -0.79 5.47 11.36
CA TYR A 208 -1.53 4.80 12.44
C TYR A 208 -0.64 4.05 13.42
N GLN A 209 -0.04 2.92 13.03
CA GLN A 209 0.50 1.95 13.99
C GLN A 209 2.00 2.09 14.30
N GLY A 210 2.76 2.77 13.44
CA GLY A 210 4.20 2.90 13.59
C GLY A 210 4.57 3.75 14.81
N LYS A 211 5.54 3.25 15.58
CA LYS A 211 6.19 3.98 16.67
C LYS A 211 7.63 4.25 16.28
N PHE A 212 8.08 5.46 16.56
CA PHE A 212 9.38 5.97 16.14
C PHE A 212 10.09 6.60 17.33
N SER A 213 11.37 6.30 17.49
CA SER A 213 12.28 6.96 18.43
C SER A 213 13.60 7.28 17.71
N LYS A 214 14.31 8.31 18.17
CA LYS A 214 15.65 8.60 17.67
C LYS A 214 16.61 7.51 18.12
N HIS A 215 17.53 7.11 17.25
CA HIS A 215 18.69 6.37 17.70
C HIS A 215 19.59 7.30 18.52
N ALA A 216 20.10 6.82 19.65
CA ALA A 216 20.85 7.67 20.59
C ALA A 216 22.15 8.24 19.97
N GLU A 217 22.79 7.44 19.11
CA GLU A 217 24.16 7.70 18.65
C GLU A 217 24.24 8.15 17.19
N SER A 218 23.11 8.33 16.50
CA SER A 218 23.10 8.61 15.06
C SER A 218 22.12 9.69 14.66
N GLN A 219 22.61 10.63 13.85
CA GLN A 219 21.80 11.70 13.29
C GLN A 219 20.86 11.22 12.19
N TYR A 220 21.10 10.04 11.60
CA TYR A 220 20.36 9.52 10.45
C TYR A 220 19.71 8.16 10.73
N GLN A 221 19.67 7.70 11.98
CA GLN A 221 18.96 6.48 12.34
C GLN A 221 17.80 6.73 13.28
N ILE A 222 16.76 5.92 13.12
CA ILE A 222 15.61 5.85 13.99
C ILE A 222 15.34 4.41 14.38
N GLU A 223 14.84 4.21 15.58
CA GLU A 223 14.23 2.96 15.99
C GLU A 223 12.77 2.97 15.57
N PHE A 224 12.31 1.86 15.01
CA PHE A 224 10.95 1.69 14.53
C PHE A 224 10.30 0.45 15.12
N LYS A 225 9.02 0.57 15.48
CA LYS A 225 8.17 -0.54 15.90
C LYS A 225 6.81 -0.51 15.19
N GLY A 226 6.22 -1.68 14.98
CA GLY A 226 4.88 -1.82 14.39
C GLY A 226 4.88 -2.01 12.87
N ALA A 227 5.88 -2.72 12.33
CA ALA A 227 5.91 -3.11 10.92
C ALA A 227 4.62 -3.86 10.51
N ALA A 228 3.97 -3.41 9.45
CA ALA A 228 2.80 -4.07 8.90
C ALA A 228 3.19 -5.33 8.11
N LYS A 229 2.22 -6.24 7.92
CA LYS A 229 2.38 -7.50 7.18
C LYS A 229 3.39 -8.48 7.80
N LYS A 230 3.67 -8.37 9.10
CA LYS A 230 4.42 -9.38 9.85
C LYS A 230 3.48 -10.49 10.29
N ARG A 231 3.85 -11.74 10.00
CA ARG A 231 3.08 -12.93 10.40
C ARG A 231 3.71 -13.64 11.60
N MET A 232 5.04 -13.59 11.72
CA MET A 232 5.79 -14.41 12.69
C MET A 232 6.82 -13.61 13.49
N SER A 233 7.36 -12.51 12.96
CA SER A 233 8.42 -11.76 13.64
C SER A 233 7.91 -10.52 14.38
N VAL A 234 8.66 -10.12 15.41
CA VAL A 234 8.56 -8.79 16.02
C VAL A 234 8.86 -7.76 14.93
N GLY A 235 7.90 -6.85 14.67
CA GLY A 235 7.98 -5.86 13.60
C GLY A 235 8.76 -4.63 14.02
N GLU A 236 9.99 -4.81 14.49
CA GLU A 236 10.82 -3.77 15.09
C GLU A 236 12.25 -3.81 14.53
N GLY A 237 12.94 -2.67 14.51
CA GLY A 237 14.34 -2.58 14.08
C GLY A 237 14.86 -1.15 13.98
N VAL A 238 16.16 -1.01 13.75
CA VAL A 238 16.83 0.27 13.47
C VAL A 238 16.83 0.51 11.97
N LEU A 239 16.44 1.72 11.56
CA LEU A 239 16.32 2.13 10.17
C LEU A 239 17.19 3.36 9.94
N TYR A 240 17.83 3.43 8.77
CA TYR A 240 18.39 4.70 8.30
C TYR A 240 17.28 5.63 7.79
N THR A 241 17.61 6.91 7.68
CA THR A 241 16.76 7.97 7.15
C THR A 241 17.56 8.78 6.14
N ILE A 242 16.88 9.33 5.12
CA ILE A 242 17.56 10.11 4.08
C ILE A 242 17.72 11.60 4.45
N VAL A 243 17.02 12.05 5.50
CA VAL A 243 17.14 13.37 6.12
C VAL A 243 17.39 13.19 7.62
N PRO A 244 17.91 14.19 8.36
CA PRO A 244 18.20 14.03 9.78
C PRO A 244 17.00 13.51 10.58
N ALA A 245 17.25 12.54 11.46
CA ALA A 245 16.25 11.88 12.31
C ALA A 245 15.43 12.91 13.13
N GLU A 246 16.06 14.01 13.53
CA GLU A 246 15.38 15.13 14.21
C GLU A 246 14.24 15.72 13.36
N LEU A 247 14.46 15.90 12.05
CA LEU A 247 13.45 16.41 11.13
C LEU A 247 12.32 15.40 10.96
N VAL A 248 12.64 14.11 10.86
CA VAL A 248 11.66 13.02 10.81
C VAL A 248 10.78 13.03 12.07
N MET A 249 11.38 13.13 13.25
CA MET A 249 10.65 13.14 14.52
C MET A 249 9.74 14.36 14.66
N LYS A 250 10.19 15.55 14.23
CA LYS A 250 9.35 16.75 14.16
C LYS A 250 8.17 16.57 13.21
N GLY A 251 8.40 15.99 12.03
CA GLY A 251 7.36 15.66 11.06
C GLY A 251 6.31 14.70 11.63
N ILE A 252 6.75 13.64 12.33
CA ILE A 252 5.85 12.70 13.02
C ILE A 252 5.05 13.42 14.10
N TRP A 253 5.71 14.25 14.92
CA TRP A 253 5.04 15.01 15.97
C TRP A 253 3.95 15.92 15.42
N HIS A 254 4.23 16.64 14.33
CA HIS A 254 3.23 17.48 13.65
C HIS A 254 2.08 16.63 13.07
N LEU A 255 2.41 15.56 12.34
CA LEU A 255 1.42 14.68 11.71
C LEU A 255 0.43 14.12 12.75
N ARG A 256 0.93 13.61 13.88
CA ARG A 256 0.10 12.98 14.92
C ARG A 256 -0.82 13.96 15.65
N ARG A 257 -0.56 15.27 15.57
CA ARG A 257 -1.41 16.30 16.18
C ARG A 257 -2.55 16.75 15.27
N LEU A 258 -2.51 16.44 13.97
CA LEU A 258 -3.55 16.82 13.02
C LEU A 258 -4.89 16.12 13.33
N PRO A 259 -6.03 16.85 13.31
CA PRO A 259 -7.34 16.29 13.62
C PRO A 259 -7.71 15.07 12.79
N GLU A 260 -7.38 15.07 11.50
CA GLU A 260 -7.66 14.00 10.55
C GLU A 260 -6.93 12.71 10.92
N ILE A 261 -5.71 12.83 11.44
CA ILE A 261 -4.88 11.71 11.90
C ILE A 261 -5.36 11.20 13.25
N LYS A 262 -5.69 12.11 14.19
CA LYS A 262 -6.30 11.72 15.47
C LYS A 262 -7.62 10.99 15.27
N ALA A 263 -8.44 11.39 14.29
CA ALA A 263 -9.70 10.74 13.98
C ALA A 263 -9.54 9.26 13.58
N LEU A 264 -8.36 8.84 13.09
CA LEU A 264 -8.10 7.43 12.78
C LEU A 264 -8.11 6.53 14.04
N GLN A 265 -7.88 7.09 15.23
CA GLN A 265 -7.95 6.35 16.50
C GLN A 265 -9.36 5.80 16.79
N SER A 266 -10.40 6.35 16.16
CA SER A 266 -11.74 5.79 16.23
C SER A 266 -11.80 4.33 15.78
N PHE A 267 -10.89 3.88 14.91
CA PHE A 267 -10.84 2.50 14.41
C PHE A 267 -10.06 1.53 15.32
N LYS A 268 -9.60 1.95 16.50
CA LYS A 268 -8.78 1.13 17.40
C LYS A 268 -9.47 -0.18 17.84
N HIS A 269 -10.79 -0.14 18.00
CA HIS A 269 -11.61 -1.27 18.44
C HIS A 269 -11.81 -2.34 17.34
N LEU A 270 -11.51 -2.02 16.08
CA LEU A 270 -11.70 -2.93 14.96
C LEU A 270 -10.54 -3.92 14.81
N PRO A 271 -10.81 -5.14 14.33
CA PRO A 271 -9.76 -6.09 13.96
C PRO A 271 -8.77 -5.48 12.96
N GLU A 272 -7.49 -5.81 13.06
CA GLU A 272 -6.41 -5.18 12.27
C GLU A 272 -6.71 -5.14 10.77
N GLY A 273 -7.20 -6.24 10.19
CA GLY A 273 -7.50 -6.30 8.76
C GLY A 273 -8.58 -5.32 8.31
N GLU A 274 -9.64 -5.16 9.11
CA GLU A 274 -10.75 -4.24 8.83
C GLU A 274 -10.32 -2.80 9.09
N ARG A 275 -9.67 -2.56 10.23
CA ARG A 275 -9.06 -1.27 10.57
C ARG A 275 -8.16 -0.74 9.45
N ASN A 276 -7.23 -1.58 8.97
CA ASN A 276 -6.29 -1.20 7.92
C ASN A 276 -7.01 -0.94 6.59
N ALA A 277 -8.08 -1.68 6.28
CA ALA A 277 -8.88 -1.47 5.09
C ALA A 277 -9.63 -0.12 5.11
N LEU A 278 -10.23 0.23 6.24
CA LEU A 278 -10.94 1.51 6.42
C LEU A 278 -9.99 2.71 6.41
N ILE A 279 -8.83 2.60 7.07
CA ILE A 279 -7.80 3.65 7.02
C ILE A 279 -7.32 3.83 5.57
N ASN A 280 -7.06 2.74 4.85
CA ASN A 280 -6.69 2.81 3.44
C ASN A 280 -7.80 3.46 2.59
N GLN A 281 -9.07 3.09 2.79
CA GLN A 281 -10.20 3.69 2.08
C GLN A 281 -10.29 5.20 2.32
N ARG A 282 -10.05 5.65 3.56
CA ARG A 282 -10.11 7.06 3.95
C ARG A 282 -8.94 7.89 3.40
N CYS A 283 -7.74 7.32 3.33
CA CYS A 283 -6.53 8.10 3.07
C CYS A 283 -5.94 7.89 1.67
N ALA A 284 -6.11 6.70 1.05
CA ALA A 284 -5.33 6.31 -0.13
C ALA A 284 -5.47 7.26 -1.32
N ARG A 285 -6.68 7.76 -1.59
CA ARG A 285 -6.91 8.71 -2.68
C ARG A 285 -6.09 9.99 -2.49
N THR A 286 -6.27 10.67 -1.35
CA THR A 286 -5.56 11.92 -1.04
C THR A 286 -4.05 11.74 -1.03
N LEU A 287 -3.55 10.61 -0.50
CA LEU A 287 -2.13 10.30 -0.52
C LEU A 287 -1.59 10.15 -1.94
N ASN A 288 -2.26 9.37 -2.79
CA ASN A 288 -1.86 9.18 -4.17
C ASN A 288 -1.98 10.48 -4.97
N ASP A 289 -3.04 11.25 -4.80
CA ASP A 289 -3.22 12.54 -5.49
C ASP A 289 -2.09 13.52 -5.10
N THR A 290 -1.67 13.51 -3.84
CA THR A 290 -0.51 14.30 -3.37
C THR A 290 0.79 13.81 -3.99
N THR A 291 0.99 12.49 -4.07
CA THR A 291 2.18 11.91 -4.72
C THR A 291 2.23 12.32 -6.19
N LYS A 292 1.15 12.15 -6.94
CA LYS A 292 1.09 12.54 -8.36
C LYS A 292 1.43 14.01 -8.57
N LEU A 293 0.89 14.88 -7.71
CA LEU A 293 1.18 16.30 -7.76
C LEU A 293 2.66 16.59 -7.50
N VAL A 294 3.25 15.99 -6.47
CA VAL A 294 4.66 16.23 -6.10
C VAL A 294 5.62 15.73 -7.17
N PHE A 295 5.34 14.58 -7.77
CA PHE A 295 6.21 14.00 -8.80
C PHE A 295 5.91 14.52 -10.22
N GLY A 296 4.83 15.30 -10.42
CA GLY A 296 4.39 15.70 -11.76
C GLY A 296 3.96 14.52 -12.65
N ASP A 297 3.71 13.34 -12.07
CA ASP A 297 3.47 12.10 -12.78
C ASP A 297 2.15 11.46 -12.32
N ASN A 298 1.23 11.25 -13.27
CA ASN A 298 -0.08 10.65 -13.02
C ASN A 298 -0.02 9.16 -12.65
N ASP A 299 1.08 8.47 -12.94
CA ASP A 299 1.30 7.07 -12.61
C ASP A 299 2.02 6.86 -11.27
N ALA A 300 2.55 7.93 -10.67
CA ALA A 300 3.16 7.87 -9.36
C ALA A 300 2.13 7.56 -8.27
N LEU A 301 2.46 6.59 -7.40
CA LEU A 301 1.62 6.17 -6.29
C LEU A 301 2.36 6.31 -4.97
N PHE A 302 1.63 6.50 -3.88
CA PHE A 302 2.24 6.67 -2.56
C PHE A 302 3.19 5.51 -2.17
N LYS A 303 2.87 4.29 -2.61
CA LYS A 303 3.71 3.11 -2.35
C LYS A 303 5.10 3.20 -2.99
N ASP A 304 5.28 4.03 -4.02
CA ASP A 304 6.54 4.19 -4.74
C ASP A 304 7.57 4.96 -3.90
N SER A 305 7.12 5.72 -2.87
CA SER A 305 8.02 6.36 -1.91
C SER A 305 8.97 5.36 -1.22
N ARG A 306 8.49 4.13 -1.00
CA ARG A 306 9.27 3.04 -0.41
C ARG A 306 10.39 2.57 -1.33
N ASN A 307 10.15 2.57 -2.65
CA ASN A 307 11.15 2.16 -3.64
C ASN A 307 12.25 3.22 -3.74
N LEU A 308 11.86 4.50 -3.84
CA LEU A 308 12.79 5.63 -3.88
C LEU A 308 13.64 5.72 -2.61
N TYR A 309 13.01 5.59 -1.43
CA TYR A 309 13.74 5.47 -0.17
C TYR A 309 14.82 4.38 -0.23
N GLY A 310 14.48 3.19 -0.76
CA GLY A 310 15.40 2.07 -0.87
C GLY A 310 16.64 2.41 -1.69
N GLN A 311 16.47 3.12 -2.81
CA GLN A 311 17.59 3.55 -3.64
C GLN A 311 18.44 4.63 -2.94
N CYS A 312 17.80 5.64 -2.34
CA CYS A 312 18.51 6.72 -1.66
C CYS A 312 19.29 6.22 -0.44
N VAL A 313 18.64 5.45 0.43
CA VAL A 313 19.26 4.97 1.67
C VAL A 313 20.40 4.01 1.38
N LYS A 314 20.29 3.21 0.31
CA LYS A 314 21.37 2.37 -0.19
C LYS A 314 22.55 3.21 -0.64
N HIS A 315 22.31 4.22 -1.50
CA HIS A 315 23.35 5.13 -1.94
C HIS A 315 24.05 5.84 -0.78
N MET A 316 23.30 6.28 0.23
CA MET A 316 23.84 7.06 1.36
C MET A 316 24.57 6.22 2.42
N HIS A 317 24.06 5.02 2.74
CA HIS A 317 24.42 4.33 3.99
C HIS A 317 24.90 2.89 3.81
N TYR A 318 24.81 2.30 2.61
CA TYR A 318 25.17 0.89 2.41
C TYR A 318 26.64 0.62 2.73
N ASP A 319 27.56 1.46 2.29
CA ASP A 319 29.00 1.24 2.53
C ASP A 319 29.36 1.27 4.02
N THR A 320 28.72 2.15 4.78
CA THR A 320 28.86 2.22 6.24
C THR A 320 28.30 0.95 6.89
N TRP A 321 27.06 0.59 6.57
CA TRP A 321 26.43 -0.61 7.10
C TRP A 321 27.20 -1.89 6.74
N ARG A 322 27.73 -1.98 5.52
CA ARG A 322 28.50 -3.14 5.01
C ARG A 322 29.78 -3.36 5.81
N LYS A 323 30.46 -2.29 6.26
CA LYS A 323 31.67 -2.41 7.09
C LYS A 323 31.38 -3.13 8.41
N GLU A 324 30.21 -2.88 8.99
CA GLU A 324 29.79 -3.46 10.27
C GLU A 324 29.22 -4.88 10.10
N HIS A 325 28.37 -5.10 9.10
CA HIS A 325 27.55 -6.32 8.98
C HIS A 325 28.09 -7.33 7.95
N LYS A 326 29.02 -6.92 7.07
CA LYS A 326 29.59 -7.73 5.98
C LYS A 326 28.54 -8.38 5.05
N GLY A 327 27.37 -7.76 4.90
CA GLY A 327 26.27 -8.25 4.07
C GLY A 327 26.24 -7.72 2.63
N THR A 328 25.28 -8.18 1.83
CA THR A 328 25.00 -7.70 0.47
C THR A 328 24.01 -6.53 0.47
N GLU A 329 23.88 -5.81 -0.66
CA GLU A 329 22.84 -4.77 -0.83
C GLU A 329 21.44 -5.31 -0.57
N THR A 330 21.19 -6.57 -0.94
CA THR A 330 19.93 -7.24 -0.71
C THR A 330 19.66 -7.45 0.77
N ALA A 331 20.68 -7.86 1.55
CA ALA A 331 20.57 -7.99 3.00
C ALA A 331 20.34 -6.62 3.67
N PHE A 332 21.06 -5.60 3.23
CA PHE A 332 20.84 -4.22 3.70
C PHE A 332 19.39 -3.75 3.47
N LEU A 333 18.86 -3.92 2.26
CA LEU A 333 17.48 -3.55 1.96
C LEU A 333 16.48 -4.42 2.73
N GLN A 334 16.80 -5.69 3.02
CA GLN A 334 15.99 -6.55 3.86
C GLN A 334 15.82 -5.99 5.27
N ASP A 335 16.93 -5.55 5.87
CA ASP A 335 16.94 -4.94 7.20
C ASP A 335 16.19 -3.61 7.17
N MET A 336 16.52 -2.75 6.21
CA MET A 336 15.85 -1.46 6.05
C MET A 336 14.34 -1.62 5.84
N PHE A 337 13.87 -2.66 5.17
CA PHE A 337 12.45 -2.90 4.95
C PHE A 337 11.79 -3.79 6.00
N LEU A 338 12.55 -4.35 6.93
CA LEU A 338 12.12 -5.35 7.90
C LEU A 338 11.41 -6.52 7.21
N HIS A 339 12.00 -7.07 6.15
CA HIS A 339 11.43 -8.22 5.44
C HIS A 339 11.86 -9.54 6.10
N GLU A 340 10.95 -10.51 6.12
CA GLU A 340 11.24 -11.87 6.61
C GLU A 340 12.03 -12.69 5.56
N ASN A 341 11.87 -12.40 4.26
CA ASN A 341 12.48 -13.15 3.16
C ASN A 341 13.12 -12.27 2.08
N ILE A 342 14.26 -12.74 1.54
CA ILE A 342 15.09 -12.11 0.50
C ILE A 342 14.36 -11.93 -0.84
N SER A 343 13.37 -12.77 -1.18
CA SER A 343 12.70 -12.76 -2.49
C SER A 343 11.81 -11.55 -2.76
N THR A 344 11.57 -10.68 -1.78
CA THR A 344 10.63 -9.55 -1.91
C THR A 344 11.30 -8.30 -2.51
N HIS A 345 12.62 -8.32 -2.77
CA HIS A 345 13.39 -7.12 -3.11
C HIS A 345 13.47 -6.78 -4.61
N THR A 346 13.20 -7.74 -5.50
CA THR A 346 13.29 -7.56 -6.96
C THR A 346 12.28 -6.55 -7.52
N ILE A 347 11.38 -6.01 -6.69
CA ILE A 347 10.39 -4.99 -7.07
C ILE A 347 10.96 -3.56 -6.97
N TYR A 348 12.05 -3.34 -6.22
CA TYR A 348 12.51 -2.00 -5.86
C TYR A 348 13.46 -1.34 -6.88
N THR A 349 13.82 -1.99 -7.98
CA THR A 349 14.73 -1.44 -9.02
C THR A 349 14.02 -0.70 -10.16
N ALA A 350 12.70 -0.51 -10.08
CA ALA A 350 11.91 0.25 -11.08
C ALA A 350 12.18 1.78 -11.06
N TRP A 351 12.81 2.30 -10.01
CA TRP A 351 13.16 3.71 -9.87
C TRP A 351 14.67 3.86 -9.88
N GLN A 352 15.18 4.84 -10.62
CA GLN A 352 16.60 5.17 -10.70
C GLN A 352 16.85 6.58 -10.19
N LEU A 353 17.99 6.75 -9.52
CA LEU A 353 18.46 8.06 -9.08
C LEU A 353 19.34 8.67 -10.15
N ASP A 354 19.01 9.90 -10.51
CA ASP A 354 19.89 10.74 -11.31
C ASP A 354 20.67 11.68 -10.39
N PHE A 355 21.96 11.82 -10.65
CA PHE A 355 22.92 12.61 -9.90
C PHE A 355 23.41 13.83 -10.67
N THR A 356 22.81 14.14 -11.82
CA THR A 356 23.01 15.43 -12.50
C THR A 356 22.81 16.58 -11.52
N GLU A 357 23.61 17.64 -11.67
CA GLU A 357 23.49 18.82 -10.83
C GLU A 357 22.08 19.39 -10.95
N TYR A 358 21.39 19.47 -9.81
CA TYR A 358 20.07 20.04 -9.76
C TYR A 358 20.20 21.53 -9.53
N GLU A 359 20.38 22.25 -10.63
CA GLU A 359 20.12 23.68 -10.64
C GLU A 359 18.63 23.87 -10.40
N VAL A 360 18.28 24.23 -9.16
CA VAL A 360 17.01 24.92 -8.94
C VAL A 360 17.20 26.25 -9.64
N VAL A 361 16.74 26.34 -10.88
CA VAL A 361 16.49 27.63 -11.49
C VAL A 361 15.31 28.19 -10.70
N GLU A 362 15.59 28.78 -9.54
CA GLU A 362 14.63 29.67 -8.89
C GLU A 362 14.49 30.84 -9.84
N ILE A 363 13.59 30.72 -10.82
CA ILE A 363 13.23 31.85 -11.65
C ILE A 363 12.72 32.90 -10.67
N PRO A 364 13.40 34.05 -10.52
CA PRO A 364 12.98 35.06 -9.58
C PRO A 364 11.51 35.37 -9.84
N ARG A 365 10.68 35.54 -8.79
CA ARG A 365 9.22 35.77 -8.95
C ARG A 365 8.86 36.81 -10.00
N LYS A 366 9.73 37.81 -10.18
CA LYS A 366 9.61 38.87 -11.19
C LYS A 366 9.78 38.35 -12.61
N GLU A 367 10.74 37.47 -12.84
CA GLU A 367 10.96 36.81 -14.13
C GLU A 367 9.88 35.77 -14.40
N LEU A 368 9.50 34.96 -13.42
CA LEU A 368 8.41 33.97 -13.57
C LEU A 368 7.09 34.66 -13.96
N LYS A 369 6.78 35.78 -13.29
CA LYS A 369 5.63 36.62 -13.65
C LYS A 369 5.74 37.13 -15.09
N LYS A 370 6.91 37.61 -15.52
CA LYS A 370 7.12 38.15 -16.86
C LYS A 370 6.96 37.06 -17.93
N THR A 371 7.56 35.89 -17.74
CA THR A 371 7.48 34.77 -18.68
C THR A 371 6.06 34.28 -18.83
N ARG A 372 5.35 34.07 -17.72
CA ARG A 372 3.96 33.57 -17.73
C ARG A 372 2.98 34.59 -18.34
N LEU A 373 3.16 35.88 -18.07
CA LEU A 373 2.37 36.92 -18.73
C LEU A 373 2.66 36.99 -20.23
N ALA A 374 3.92 36.84 -20.65
CA ALA A 374 4.27 36.80 -22.07
C ALA A 374 3.61 35.61 -22.81
N ILE A 375 3.46 34.46 -22.15
CA ILE A 375 2.73 33.31 -22.72
C ILE A 375 1.24 33.64 -22.88
N VAL A 376 0.62 34.28 -21.87
CA VAL A 376 -0.77 34.73 -21.96
C VAL A 376 -0.94 35.74 -23.11
N ASP A 377 -0.06 36.73 -23.21
CA ASP A 377 -0.10 37.76 -24.25
C ASP A 377 0.08 37.16 -25.65
N LYS A 378 1.05 36.27 -25.82
CA LYS A 378 1.26 35.54 -27.08
C LYS A 378 0.02 34.72 -27.45
N PHE A 379 -0.62 34.08 -26.48
CA PHE A 379 -1.80 33.28 -26.75
C PHE A 379 -3.02 34.14 -27.11
N ARG A 380 -3.11 35.42 -26.68
CA ARG A 380 -4.17 36.33 -27.11
C ARG A 380 -4.20 36.57 -28.63
N GLU A 381 -3.06 36.40 -29.30
CA GLU A 381 -2.95 36.53 -30.76
C GLU A 381 -3.43 35.27 -31.51
N HIS A 382 -3.60 34.14 -30.80
CA HIS A 382 -4.02 32.87 -31.40
C HIS A 382 -5.49 32.91 -31.86
N GLU A 383 -5.81 32.18 -32.93
CA GLU A 383 -7.17 32.19 -33.52
C GLU A 383 -8.24 31.70 -32.53
N ASP A 384 -7.93 30.65 -31.75
CA ASP A 384 -8.80 30.15 -30.69
C ASP A 384 -9.06 31.15 -29.54
N ALA A 385 -8.17 32.13 -29.35
CA ALA A 385 -8.33 33.15 -28.31
C ALA A 385 -9.32 34.26 -28.69
N LYS A 386 -9.80 34.30 -29.94
CA LYS A 386 -10.83 35.26 -30.39
C LYS A 386 -12.21 34.99 -29.80
N ALA A 387 -12.46 33.78 -29.28
CA ALA A 387 -13.73 33.46 -28.63
C ALA A 387 -13.85 34.18 -27.28
N ALA A 388 -14.95 34.92 -27.07
CA ALA A 388 -15.19 35.70 -25.85
C ALA A 388 -15.10 34.88 -24.55
N SER A 389 -15.46 33.59 -24.60
CA SER A 389 -15.34 32.70 -23.45
C SER A 389 -13.89 32.32 -23.10
N ILE A 390 -12.99 32.32 -24.08
CA ILE A 390 -11.56 32.07 -23.91
C ILE A 390 -10.85 33.34 -23.47
N GLN A 391 -11.22 34.51 -24.02
CA GLN A 391 -10.71 35.81 -23.55
C GLN A 391 -10.95 36.01 -22.06
N ARG A 392 -12.16 35.72 -21.58
CA ARG A 392 -12.47 35.76 -20.14
C ARG A 392 -11.57 34.83 -19.30
N LEU A 393 -11.20 33.66 -19.84
CA LEU A 393 -10.29 32.74 -19.15
C LEU A 393 -8.85 33.25 -19.15
N LEU A 394 -8.41 33.92 -20.22
CA LEU A 394 -7.11 34.59 -20.28
C LEU A 394 -7.04 35.75 -19.28
N ASP A 395 -8.08 36.58 -19.20
CA ASP A 395 -8.13 37.70 -18.24
C ASP A 395 -8.05 37.22 -16.79
N VAL A 396 -8.82 36.19 -16.45
CA VAL A 396 -8.77 35.55 -15.11
C VAL A 396 -7.40 34.92 -14.86
N THR A 397 -6.80 34.31 -15.89
CA THR A 397 -5.45 33.71 -15.77
C THR A 397 -4.40 34.79 -15.51
N GLU A 398 -4.48 35.91 -16.22
CA GLU A 398 -3.60 37.07 -16.05
C GLU A 398 -3.71 37.67 -14.64
N GLU A 399 -4.92 37.85 -14.12
CA GLU A 399 -5.16 38.29 -12.74
C GLU A 399 -4.53 37.35 -11.72
N LEU A 400 -4.74 36.04 -11.88
CA LEU A 400 -4.18 35.03 -10.98
C LEU A 400 -2.64 35.05 -11.00
N ILE A 401 -2.02 35.16 -12.18
CA ILE A 401 -0.55 35.27 -12.32
C ILE A 401 -0.04 36.57 -11.70
N LYS A 402 -0.79 37.68 -11.81
CA LYS A 402 -0.43 38.96 -11.22
C LYS A 402 -0.46 38.92 -9.69
N GLU A 403 -1.46 38.25 -9.11
CA GLU A 403 -1.63 38.04 -7.67
C GLU A 403 -0.55 37.10 -7.10
N ASP A 404 -0.30 35.96 -7.74
CA ASP A 404 0.66 34.96 -7.31
C ASP A 404 1.36 34.33 -8.52
N PRO A 405 2.60 34.75 -8.85
CA PRO A 405 3.34 34.22 -9.99
C PRO A 405 3.59 32.71 -9.94
N GLN A 406 3.48 32.08 -8.77
CA GLN A 406 3.65 30.63 -8.56
C GLN A 406 2.31 29.87 -8.56
N ILE A 407 1.20 30.53 -8.90
CA ILE A 407 -0.10 29.88 -8.90
C ILE A 407 -0.24 28.90 -10.07
N VAL A 408 -0.59 27.65 -9.77
CA VAL A 408 -0.96 26.65 -10.79
C VAL A 408 -2.35 26.96 -11.32
N ILE A 409 -2.45 27.21 -12.62
CA ILE A 409 -3.72 27.48 -13.31
C ILE A 409 -4.40 26.15 -13.60
N SER A 410 -5.42 25.83 -12.81
CA SER A 410 -6.14 24.54 -12.86
C SER A 410 -7.61 24.71 -13.18
N GLN A 411 -8.24 23.62 -13.62
CA GLN A 411 -9.68 23.59 -13.95
C GLN A 411 -10.55 24.05 -12.76
N THR A 412 -10.20 23.64 -11.54
CA THR A 412 -10.93 23.99 -10.32
C THR A 412 -10.86 25.49 -10.02
N MET A 413 -9.68 26.09 -10.23
CA MET A 413 -9.45 27.51 -10.00
C MET A 413 -10.22 28.36 -11.01
N LEU A 414 -10.07 28.05 -12.29
CA LEU A 414 -10.76 28.76 -13.36
C LEU A 414 -12.27 28.63 -13.23
N ARG A 415 -12.79 27.46 -12.82
CA ARG A 415 -14.23 27.28 -12.60
C ARG A 415 -14.78 28.19 -11.49
N LYS A 416 -14.02 28.36 -10.39
CA LYS A 416 -14.44 29.23 -9.27
C LYS A 416 -14.39 30.72 -9.62
N LYS A 417 -13.41 31.14 -10.43
CA LYS A 417 -13.14 32.57 -10.69
C LYS A 417 -13.81 33.10 -11.98
N SER A 418 -13.91 32.28 -13.02
CA SER A 418 -14.43 32.72 -14.34
C SER A 418 -15.93 32.49 -14.55
N GLY A 419 -16.55 31.58 -13.79
CA GLY A 419 -17.93 31.13 -14.03
C GLY A 419 -18.13 30.33 -15.34
N SER A 420 -17.06 30.02 -16.07
CA SER A 420 -17.13 29.32 -17.36
C SER A 420 -17.49 27.84 -17.22
N GLY A 421 -18.14 27.30 -18.26
CA GLY A 421 -18.51 25.89 -18.33
C GLY A 421 -17.30 24.95 -18.40
N VAL A 422 -17.42 23.76 -17.78
CA VAL A 422 -16.35 22.75 -17.71
C VAL A 422 -15.75 22.38 -19.09
N PRO A 423 -16.54 22.19 -20.17
CA PRO A 423 -15.99 21.87 -21.48
C PRO A 423 -15.08 22.97 -22.04
N VAL A 424 -15.44 24.24 -21.82
CA VAL A 424 -14.67 25.40 -22.29
C VAL A 424 -13.36 25.52 -21.53
N ILE A 425 -13.37 25.30 -20.21
CA ILE A 425 -12.16 25.32 -19.38
C ILE A 425 -11.21 24.19 -19.79
N LYS A 426 -11.74 22.99 -20.09
CA LYS A 426 -10.90 21.88 -20.57
C LYS A 426 -10.24 22.20 -21.90
N ARG A 427 -10.99 22.78 -22.85
CA ARG A 427 -10.46 23.22 -24.14
C ARG A 427 -9.37 24.29 -23.96
N TYR A 428 -9.59 25.27 -23.08
CA TYR A 428 -8.59 26.28 -22.77
C TYR A 428 -7.31 25.67 -22.21
N LEU A 429 -7.43 24.82 -21.19
CA LEU A 429 -6.26 24.19 -20.55
C LEU A 429 -5.51 23.25 -21.51
N SER A 430 -6.19 22.58 -22.43
CA SER A 430 -5.50 21.77 -23.45
C SER A 430 -4.73 22.60 -24.49
N LEU A 431 -5.06 23.88 -24.64
CA LEU A 431 -4.39 24.76 -25.61
C LEU A 431 -3.17 25.47 -25.03
N VAL A 432 -3.25 25.91 -23.76
CA VAL A 432 -2.22 26.80 -23.17
C VAL A 432 -1.85 26.44 -21.72
N GLY A 433 -2.53 25.45 -21.13
CA GLY A 433 -2.36 25.11 -19.72
C GLY A 433 -1.00 24.51 -19.38
N ASP A 434 -0.44 23.71 -20.28
CA ASP A 434 0.89 23.10 -20.09
C ASP A 434 1.99 24.16 -20.19
N GLU A 435 1.92 25.05 -21.19
CA GLU A 435 2.86 26.16 -21.38
C GLU A 435 2.82 27.16 -20.20
N ILE A 436 1.63 27.57 -19.74
CA ILE A 436 1.48 28.54 -18.63
C ILE A 436 1.97 27.99 -17.28
N ASN A 437 1.97 26.67 -17.11
CA ASN A 437 2.39 26.01 -15.88
C ASN A 437 3.78 25.35 -15.98
N GLN A 438 4.46 25.44 -17.12
CA GLN A 438 5.73 24.75 -17.40
C GLN A 438 6.82 25.06 -16.37
N ASP A 439 6.88 26.31 -15.92
CA ASP A 439 7.91 26.82 -15.00
C ASP A 439 7.47 26.76 -13.52
N ILE A 440 6.40 26.04 -13.21
CA ILE A 440 5.87 25.90 -11.84
C ILE A 440 6.17 24.50 -11.32
N GLY A 441 7.24 24.41 -10.51
CA GLY A 441 7.64 23.24 -9.74
C GLY A 441 7.22 23.33 -8.27
#